data_AF-A0A8T5T3G0-F1
#
_entry.id   AF-A0A8T5T3G0-F1
#
_cell.length_a   1.000
_cell.length_b   1.000
_cell.length_c   1.000
_cell.angle_alpha   90.00
_cell.angle_beta   90.00
_cell.angle_gamma   90.00
#
_symmetry.space_group_name_H-M   'P 1'
#
loop_
_entity.id
_entity.type
_entity.pdbx_description
1 polymer ?
#
loop_
_entity_poly.entity_id
_entity_poly.type
_entity_poly.pdbx_seq_one_letter_code
_entity_poly.pdbx_strand_id
1 'polypeptide(L)'
;MTFTWSAMEGVFMLKSELNSKNKETTKPINPPFVFRDPNSPKKIYGSASNLQELAEILPYVPYFSIEYHLYRVESDDTVSSDLGLWIRYIVGLNLLSDEIENLGASVDGLELKDKLVNLINAHFLQV
;
A
#
# COMPACT_ATOMS: atom_id res chain seq x y z
N MET A 1 -19.44 -8.51 49.66
CA MET A 1 -18.35 -8.05 48.78
C MET A 1 -18.80 -8.27 47.35
N THR A 2 -19.15 -7.21 46.63
CA THR A 2 -19.51 -7.26 45.22
C THR A 2 -18.25 -6.99 44.39
N PHE A 3 -17.76 -8.02 43.70
CA PHE A 3 -16.70 -7.88 42.71
C PHE A 3 -17.31 -7.36 41.40
N THR A 4 -16.96 -6.14 41.02
CA THR A 4 -17.39 -5.55 39.74
C THR A 4 -16.52 -6.08 38.60
N TRP A 5 -17.18 -6.70 37.63
CA TRP A 5 -16.62 -7.07 36.33
C TRP A 5 -16.23 -5.81 35.56
N SER A 6 -14.93 -5.51 35.43
CA SER A 6 -14.42 -4.36 34.66
C SER A 6 -13.21 -4.74 33.80
N ALA A 7 -13.21 -5.94 33.21
CA ALA A 7 -12.11 -6.41 32.37
C ALA A 7 -12.53 -6.98 31.01
N MET A 8 -13.83 -7.08 30.71
CA MET A 8 -14.30 -7.68 29.44
C MET A 8 -14.51 -6.67 28.30
N GLU A 9 -14.65 -5.37 28.59
CA GLU A 9 -14.92 -4.38 27.54
C GLU A 9 -13.66 -3.99 26.74
N GLY A 10 -12.48 -4.00 27.36
CA GLY A 10 -11.22 -3.65 26.70
C GLY A 10 -10.73 -4.69 25.68
N VAL A 11 -11.00 -5.98 25.90
CA VAL A 11 -10.56 -7.07 25.00
C VAL A 11 -11.47 -7.21 23.77
N PHE A 12 -12.75 -6.86 23.91
CA PHE A 12 -13.71 -6.93 22.81
C PHE A 12 -13.48 -5.81 21.79
N MET A 13 -13.17 -4.59 22.26
CA MET A 13 -12.86 -3.43 21.41
C MET A 13 -11.60 -3.64 20.53
N LEU A 14 -10.50 -4.15 21.11
CA LEU A 14 -9.27 -4.42 20.35
C LEU A 14 -9.48 -5.45 19.23
N LYS A 15 -10.20 -6.54 19.52
CA LYS A 15 -10.44 -7.60 18.53
C LYS A 15 -11.34 -7.13 17.38
N SER A 16 -12.33 -6.27 17.64
CA SER A 16 -13.21 -5.75 16.58
C SER A 16 -12.54 -4.77 15.64
N GLU A 17 -11.59 -3.97 16.12
CA GLU A 17 -10.81 -3.03 15.30
C GLU A 17 -9.78 -3.78 14.44
N LEU A 18 -9.11 -4.77 15.01
CA LEU A 18 -8.19 -5.68 14.31
C LEU A 18 -8.88 -6.47 13.19
N ASN A 19 -10.09 -6.96 13.44
CA ASN A 19 -10.84 -7.75 12.46
C ASN A 19 -11.47 -6.89 11.35
N SER A 20 -11.72 -5.60 11.61
CA SER A 20 -12.20 -4.65 10.60
C SER A 20 -11.08 -4.22 9.64
N LYS A 21 -9.87 -3.93 10.15
CA LYS A 21 -8.70 -3.57 9.32
C LYS A 21 -8.24 -4.71 8.40
N ASN A 22 -8.24 -5.96 8.88
CA ASN A 22 -7.88 -7.13 8.06
C ASN A 22 -8.88 -7.43 6.92
N LYS A 23 -10.14 -7.00 7.07
CA LYS A 23 -11.14 -7.13 6.00
C LYS A 23 -10.95 -6.12 4.88
N GLU A 24 -10.35 -4.98 5.15
CA GLU A 24 -10.13 -3.92 4.16
C GLU A 24 -8.95 -4.22 3.23
N THR A 25 -7.90 -4.90 3.73
CA THR A 25 -6.68 -5.19 2.96
C THR A 25 -6.82 -6.33 1.93
N THR A 26 -7.89 -7.14 2.04
CA THR A 26 -8.10 -8.37 1.26
C THR A 26 -9.32 -8.30 0.32
N LYS A 27 -10.17 -7.28 0.47
CA LYS A 27 -11.35 -7.09 -0.37
C LYS A 27 -10.92 -6.58 -1.76
N PRO A 28 -11.30 -7.24 -2.88
CA PRO A 28 -11.01 -6.73 -4.22
C PRO A 28 -11.64 -5.34 -4.43
N ILE A 29 -10.85 -4.40 -4.95
CA ILE A 29 -11.20 -3.00 -5.17
C ILE A 29 -11.05 -2.66 -6.66
N ASN A 30 -11.97 -1.85 -7.16
CA ASN A 30 -11.99 -1.37 -8.54
C ASN A 30 -11.80 0.16 -8.58
N PRO A 31 -10.94 0.69 -9.47
CA PRO A 31 -10.09 -0.06 -10.41
C PRO A 31 -8.88 -0.72 -9.71
N PRO A 32 -8.38 -1.87 -10.21
CA PRO A 32 -7.14 -2.44 -9.73
C PRO A 32 -5.95 -1.56 -10.12
N PHE A 33 -4.88 -1.62 -9.34
CA PHE A 33 -3.61 -1.05 -9.74
C PHE A 33 -2.92 -1.94 -10.77
N VAL A 34 -2.24 -1.35 -11.76
CA VAL A 34 -1.59 -2.10 -12.85
C VAL A 34 -0.19 -1.53 -13.07
N PHE A 35 0.84 -2.34 -12.84
CA PHE A 35 2.21 -1.99 -13.18
C PHE A 35 2.48 -2.25 -14.66
N ARG A 36 2.82 -1.19 -15.39
CA ARG A 36 3.09 -1.22 -16.84
C ARG A 36 4.54 -0.87 -17.17
N ASP A 37 4.96 -1.24 -18.38
CA ASP A 37 6.23 -0.79 -18.93
C ASP A 37 6.13 0.69 -19.38
N PRO A 38 7.03 1.58 -18.92
CA PRO A 38 7.01 2.99 -19.30
C PRO A 38 7.21 3.20 -20.81
N ASN A 39 7.96 2.31 -21.48
CA ASN A 39 8.23 2.37 -22.91
C ASN A 39 7.21 1.58 -23.74
N SER A 40 6.36 0.77 -23.10
CA SER A 40 5.35 -0.04 -23.77
C SER A 40 4.11 -0.22 -22.88
N PRO A 41 3.18 0.74 -22.86
CA PRO A 41 2.02 0.71 -21.94
C PRO A 41 1.10 -0.53 -22.09
N LYS A 42 1.22 -1.28 -23.19
CA LYS A 42 0.50 -2.54 -23.40
C LYS A 42 1.12 -3.73 -22.64
N LYS A 43 2.39 -3.62 -22.24
CA LYS A 43 3.12 -4.64 -21.47
C LYS A 43 2.86 -4.42 -19.98
N ILE A 44 2.27 -5.43 -19.33
CA ILE A 44 1.89 -5.42 -17.92
C ILE A 44 2.83 -6.36 -17.16
N TYR A 45 3.36 -5.88 -16.03
CA TYR A 45 4.22 -6.66 -15.13
C TYR A 45 3.46 -7.24 -13.94
N GLY A 46 2.33 -6.65 -13.57
CA GLY A 46 1.47 -7.15 -12.49
C GLY A 46 0.24 -6.27 -12.31
N SER A 47 -0.76 -6.81 -11.60
CA SER A 47 -1.96 -6.07 -11.21
C SER A 47 -2.39 -6.49 -9.81
N ALA A 48 -2.82 -5.51 -9.02
CA ALA A 48 -3.28 -5.71 -7.66
C ALA A 48 -4.64 -5.05 -7.46
N SER A 49 -5.60 -5.83 -6.98
CA SER A 49 -6.94 -5.38 -6.66
C SER A 49 -7.09 -4.99 -5.19
N ASN A 50 -6.10 -5.29 -4.36
CA ASN A 50 -6.08 -4.98 -2.93
C ASN A 50 -4.62 -4.90 -2.43
N LEU A 51 -4.44 -4.55 -1.15
CA LEU A 51 -3.11 -4.38 -0.57
C LEU A 51 -2.35 -5.71 -0.49
N GLN A 52 -3.03 -6.82 -0.23
CA GLN A 52 -2.39 -8.13 -0.15
C GLN A 52 -1.83 -8.56 -1.52
N GLU A 53 -2.64 -8.46 -2.58
CA GLU A 53 -2.19 -8.73 -3.95
C GLU A 53 -1.02 -7.82 -4.33
N LEU A 54 -1.03 -6.55 -3.90
CA LEU A 54 0.08 -5.63 -4.12
C LEU A 54 1.37 -6.15 -3.48
N ALA A 55 1.31 -6.58 -2.22
CA ALA A 55 2.46 -7.14 -1.50
C ALA A 55 3.01 -8.40 -2.19
N GLU A 56 2.11 -9.24 -2.70
CA GLU A 56 2.47 -10.49 -3.38
C GLU A 56 3.15 -10.25 -4.74
N ILE A 57 2.71 -9.25 -5.52
CA ILE A 57 3.26 -9.01 -6.87
C ILE A 57 4.54 -8.15 -6.86
N LEU A 58 4.68 -7.22 -5.91
CA LEU A 58 5.78 -6.24 -5.89
C LEU A 58 7.19 -6.86 -6.03
N PRO A 59 7.52 -8.00 -5.38
CA PRO A 59 8.82 -8.66 -5.56
C PRO A 59 9.13 -9.07 -7.01
N TYR A 60 8.11 -9.29 -7.84
CA TYR A 60 8.24 -9.74 -9.23
C TYR A 60 8.18 -8.58 -10.24
N VAL A 61 7.69 -7.42 -9.84
CA VAL A 61 7.64 -6.23 -10.71
C VAL A 61 9.07 -5.69 -10.92
N PRO A 62 9.47 -5.35 -12.16
CA PRO A 62 10.77 -4.72 -12.41
C PRO A 62 10.87 -3.33 -11.76
N TYR A 63 12.05 -2.99 -11.23
CA TYR A 63 12.23 -1.74 -10.50
C TYR A 63 11.88 -0.49 -11.33
N PHE A 64 12.22 -0.46 -12.63
CA PHE A 64 11.90 0.66 -13.51
C PHE A 64 10.40 0.89 -13.71
N SER A 65 9.58 -0.16 -13.58
CA SER A 65 8.13 -0.04 -13.61
C SER A 65 7.63 0.56 -12.30
N ILE A 66 8.20 0.13 -11.16
CA ILE A 66 7.90 0.70 -9.85
C ILE A 66 8.27 2.19 -9.85
N GLU A 67 9.51 2.53 -10.20
CA GLU A 67 9.98 3.92 -10.33
C GLU A 67 8.99 4.75 -11.15
N TYR A 68 8.63 4.30 -12.36
CA TYR A 68 7.70 5.03 -13.21
C TYR A 68 6.36 5.35 -12.54
N HIS A 69 5.81 4.44 -11.73
CA HIS A 69 4.52 4.66 -11.04
C HIS A 69 4.66 5.40 -9.70
N LEU A 70 5.88 5.52 -9.17
CA LEU A 70 6.18 6.25 -7.94
C LEU A 70 6.77 7.64 -8.18
N TYR A 71 7.28 7.89 -9.38
CA TYR A 71 7.98 9.12 -9.70
C TYR A 71 7.03 10.31 -9.72
N ARG A 72 7.34 11.30 -8.92
CA ARG A 72 6.75 12.63 -8.96
C ARG A 72 7.58 13.45 -9.93
N VAL A 73 6.98 14.04 -10.97
CA VAL A 73 7.73 14.95 -11.84
C VAL A 73 8.03 16.20 -11.03
N GLU A 74 9.31 16.46 -10.69
CA GLU A 74 9.72 17.59 -9.83
C GLU A 74 9.23 18.97 -10.31
N SER A 75 8.86 19.11 -11.59
CA SER A 75 8.32 20.34 -12.15
C SER A 75 6.81 20.51 -11.98
N ASP A 76 6.09 19.50 -11.49
CA ASP A 76 4.64 19.52 -11.37
C ASP A 76 4.19 18.85 -10.06
N ASP A 77 3.98 19.67 -9.03
CA ASP A 77 3.47 19.25 -7.74
C ASP A 77 2.07 18.61 -7.81
N THR A 78 1.38 18.70 -8.95
CA THR A 78 0.06 18.09 -9.19
C THR A 78 0.14 16.65 -9.67
N VAL A 79 1.30 16.18 -10.14
CA VAL A 79 1.51 14.80 -10.58
C VAL A 79 1.95 13.98 -9.37
N SER A 80 0.99 13.48 -8.60
CA SER A 80 1.25 12.53 -7.50
C SER A 80 1.54 11.13 -8.04
N SER A 81 2.25 10.33 -7.23
CA SER A 81 2.51 8.90 -7.48
C SER A 81 1.20 8.17 -7.78
N ASP A 82 1.10 7.53 -8.94
CA ASP A 82 -0.09 6.74 -9.31
C ASP A 82 -0.40 5.70 -8.24
N LEU A 83 0.65 5.07 -7.67
CA LEU A 83 0.49 4.12 -6.56
C LEU A 83 0.02 4.82 -5.29
N GLY A 84 0.61 5.97 -4.94
CA GLY A 84 0.20 6.77 -3.77
C GLY A 84 -1.27 7.18 -3.86
N LEU A 85 -1.70 7.69 -5.01
CA LEU A 85 -3.09 8.04 -5.30
C LEU A 85 -4.02 6.84 -5.17
N TRP A 86 -3.64 5.69 -5.71
CA TRP A 86 -4.44 4.47 -5.60
C TRP A 86 -4.58 4.02 -4.15
N ILE A 87 -3.49 3.99 -3.38
CA ILE A 87 -3.51 3.63 -1.95
C ILE A 87 -4.40 4.60 -1.15
N ARG A 88 -4.33 5.90 -1.42
CA ARG A 88 -5.12 6.92 -0.73
C ARG A 88 -6.61 6.82 -1.05
N TYR A 89 -6.96 6.89 -2.33
CA TYR A 89 -8.35 7.10 -2.75
C TYR A 89 -9.11 5.80 -3.00
N ILE A 90 -8.40 4.71 -3.31
CA ILE A 90 -9.02 3.42 -3.64
C ILE A 90 -8.93 2.48 -2.44
N VAL A 91 -7.76 2.35 -1.81
CA VAL A 91 -7.58 1.48 -0.63
C VAL A 91 -7.97 2.18 0.68
N GLY A 92 -7.84 3.51 0.76
CA GLY A 92 -8.21 4.30 1.94
C GLY A 92 -7.10 4.42 3.00
N LEU A 93 -5.84 4.12 2.66
CA LEU A 93 -4.72 4.11 3.60
C LEU A 93 -3.87 5.37 3.47
N ASN A 94 -4.35 6.49 4.02
CA ASN A 94 -3.72 7.81 3.86
C ASN A 94 -2.27 7.87 4.35
N LEU A 95 -1.98 7.32 5.54
CA LEU A 95 -0.61 7.33 6.10
C LEU A 95 0.35 6.54 5.23
N LEU A 96 -0.07 5.35 4.76
CA LEU A 96 0.73 4.53 3.86
C LEU A 96 0.99 5.24 2.52
N SER A 97 -0.02 5.97 2.01
CA SER A 97 0.16 6.80 0.82
C SER A 97 1.21 7.89 1.03
N ASP A 98 1.17 8.60 2.16
CA ASP A 98 2.19 9.63 2.49
C ASP A 98 3.60 9.01 2.57
N GLU A 99 3.74 7.83 3.17
CA GLU A 99 5.02 7.11 3.26
C GLU A 99 5.55 6.69 1.87
N ILE A 100 4.67 6.19 1.00
CA ILE A 100 5.03 5.82 -0.38
C ILE A 100 5.47 7.03 -1.19
N GLU A 101 4.78 8.17 -1.07
CA GLU A 101 5.14 9.40 -1.76
C GLU A 101 6.52 9.91 -1.31
N ASN A 102 6.78 9.92 0.01
CA ASN A 102 8.08 10.31 0.55
C ASN A 102 9.20 9.35 0.10
N LEU A 103 8.91 8.05 0.02
CA LEU A 103 9.87 7.06 -0.44
C LEU A 103 10.26 7.30 -1.91
N GLY A 104 9.28 7.51 -2.80
CA GLY A 104 9.51 7.77 -4.22
C GLY A 104 10.25 9.09 -4.50
N ALA A 105 10.16 10.07 -3.59
CA ALA A 105 10.90 11.33 -3.70
C ALA A 105 12.36 11.27 -3.20
N SER A 106 12.74 10.22 -2.47
CA SER A 106 14.03 10.16 -1.76
C SER A 106 14.93 9.01 -2.20
N VAL A 107 14.38 8.00 -2.87
CA VAL A 107 15.08 6.78 -3.25
C VAL A 107 14.66 6.37 -4.66
N ASP A 108 15.62 5.85 -5.42
CA ASP A 108 15.41 5.31 -6.76
C ASP A 108 15.97 3.88 -6.89
N GLY A 109 15.81 3.32 -8.08
CA GLY A 109 16.40 2.07 -8.53
C GLY A 109 15.90 0.82 -7.81
N LEU A 110 16.81 -0.12 -7.64
CA LEU A 110 16.58 -1.35 -6.89
C LEU A 110 16.31 -1.07 -5.40
N GLU A 111 16.93 -0.02 -4.84
CA GLU A 111 16.74 0.34 -3.44
C GLU A 111 15.30 0.78 -3.17
N LEU A 112 14.70 1.55 -4.10
CA LEU A 112 13.29 1.95 -4.02
C LEU A 112 12.38 0.72 -3.97
N LYS A 113 12.62 -0.26 -4.84
CA LYS A 113 11.85 -1.51 -4.87
C LYS A 113 11.92 -2.23 -3.53
N ASP A 114 13.12 -2.45 -3.00
CA ASP A 114 13.32 -3.21 -1.77
C ASP A 114 12.67 -2.49 -0.57
N LYS A 115 12.81 -1.16 -0.48
CA LYS A 115 12.16 -0.36 0.56
C LYS A 115 10.65 -0.37 0.43
N LEU A 116 10.10 -0.31 -0.78
CA LEU A 116 8.66 -0.35 -1.01
C LEU A 116 8.08 -1.71 -0.61
N VAL A 117 8.74 -2.81 -1.00
CA VAL A 117 8.34 -4.18 -0.60
C VAL A 117 8.31 -4.29 0.92
N ASN A 118 9.35 -3.80 1.60
CA ASN A 118 9.42 -3.84 3.06
C ASN A 118 8.34 -2.96 3.72
N LEU A 119 8.09 -1.76 3.19
CA LEU A 119 7.06 -0.85 3.69
C LEU A 119 5.67 -1.48 3.61
N ILE A 120 5.31 -2.03 2.45
CA ILE A 120 4.01 -2.69 2.26
C ILE A 120 3.89 -3.93 3.15
N ASN A 121 4.93 -4.77 3.24
CA ASN A 121 4.90 -5.96 4.09
C ASN A 121 4.82 -5.63 5.59
N ALA A 122 5.47 -4.56 6.05
CA ALA A 122 5.40 -4.12 7.44
C ALA A 122 3.97 -3.78 7.87
N HIS A 123 3.13 -3.31 6.94
CA HIS A 123 1.72 -3.01 7.19
C HIS A 123 0.89 -4.26 7.55
N PHE A 124 1.34 -5.47 7.22
CA PHE A 124 0.69 -6.73 7.62
C PHE A 124 1.22 -7.29 8.94
N LEU A 125 2.43 -6.91 9.36
CA LEU A 125 3.07 -7.36 10.60
C LEU A 125 2.65 -6.53 11.83
N GLN A 126 2.11 -5.34 11.62
CA GLN A 126 1.58 -4.47 12.69
C GLN A 126 0.12 -4.78 13.05
N VAL A 127 -0.40 -5.92 12.57
CA VAL A 127 -1.75 -6.43 12.80
C VAL A 127 -1.68 -7.65 13.72
#